data_AF-A0A2H9RTL8-F1
#
_entry.id   AF-A0A2H9RTL8-F1
#
_cell.length_a   1.000
_cell.length_b   1.000
_cell.length_c   1.000
_cell.angle_alpha   90.00
_cell.angle_beta   90.00
_cell.angle_gamma   90.00
#
_symmetry.space_group_name_H-M   'P 1'
#
loop_
_entity.id
_entity.type
_entity.pdbx_description
1 polymer ?
#
loop_
_entity_poly.entity_id
_entity_poly.type
_entity_poly.pdbx_seq_one_letter_code
_entity_poly.pdbx_strand_id
1 'polypeptide(L)' 'MTLDKNNNKMERLNGEIRDREKTMRSLKKDDSPIITGMQIHHNYIRNHMGIDNDTPADRAGIKINGNNKWLTLIQNASV' A
#
# COMPACT_ATOMS: atom_id res chain seq x y z
N MET A 1 -7.35 3.28 -29.58
CA MET A 1 -7.46 3.53 -28.12
C MET A 1 -8.52 2.60 -27.56
N THR A 2 -8.16 1.35 -27.28
CA THR A 2 -9.05 0.37 -26.64
C THR A 2 -8.88 0.51 -25.14
N LEU A 3 -9.96 0.95 -24.48
CA LEU A 3 -10.07 0.99 -23.04
C LEU A 3 -10.05 -0.46 -22.53
N ASP A 4 -8.90 -0.92 -22.02
CA ASP A 4 -8.82 -2.20 -21.30
C ASP A 4 -9.74 -2.12 -20.07
N LYS A 5 -10.95 -2.66 -20.19
CA LYS A 5 -11.94 -2.80 -19.10
C LYS A 5 -11.54 -3.96 -18.17
N ASN A 6 -10.30 -4.00 -17.72
CA ASN A 6 -9.78 -5.07 -16.89
C ASN A 6 -9.56 -4.57 -15.47
N ASN A 7 -10.32 -5.12 -14.51
CA ASN A 7 -10.26 -4.77 -13.09
C ASN A 7 -9.13 -5.49 -12.34
N ASN A 8 -8.23 -6.16 -13.07
CA ASN A 8 -7.20 -7.05 -12.56
C ASN A 8 -6.32 -6.39 -11.47
N LYS A 9 -6.09 -5.07 -11.55
CA LYS A 9 -5.33 -4.32 -10.52
C LYS A 9 -6.07 -4.28 -9.18
N MET A 10 -7.36 -3.99 -9.21
CA MET A 10 -8.19 -3.97 -8.00
C MET A 10 -8.41 -5.39 -7.46
N GLU A 11 -8.62 -6.37 -8.34
CA GLU A 11 -8.74 -7.77 -7.92
C GLU A 11 -7.48 -8.26 -7.21
N ARG A 12 -6.30 -7.89 -7.70
CA ARG A 12 -5.02 -8.20 -7.05
C ARG A 12 -4.92 -7.58 -5.66
N LEU A 13 -5.26 -6.29 -5.53
CA LEU A 13 -5.23 -5.58 -4.24
C LEU A 13 -6.21 -6.22 -3.24
N ASN A 14 -7.43 -6.52 -3.69
CA ASN A 14 -8.45 -7.15 -2.87
C ASN A 14 -8.03 -8.56 -2.43
N GLY A 15 -7.34 -9.31 -3.29
CA GLY A 15 -6.77 -10.61 -2.94
C GLY A 15 -5.73 -10.51 -1.81
N GLU A 16 -4.81 -9.55 -1.89
CA GLU A 16 -3.78 -9.32 -0.86
C GLU A 16 -4.40 -8.97 0.51
N ILE A 17 -5.44 -8.13 0.52
CA ILE A 17 -6.18 -7.79 1.74
C ILE A 17 -6.93 -9.01 2.29
N ARG A 18 -7.58 -9.79 1.42
CA ARG A 18 -8.34 -10.98 1.81
C ARG A 18 -7.46 -12.08 2.40
N ASP A 19 -6.27 -12.31 1.85
CA ASP A 19 -5.33 -13.30 2.39
C ASP A 19 -4.85 -12.93 3.79
N ARG A 20 -4.67 -11.62 4.05
CA ARG A 20 -4.34 -11.09 5.38
C ARG A 20 -5.51 -11.17 6.34
N GLU A 21 -6.73 -10.84 5.89
CA GLU A 21 -7.97 -10.96 6.67
C GLU A 21 -8.28 -12.39 7.08
N LYS A 22 -8.09 -13.35 6.17
CA LYS A 22 -8.31 -14.77 6.43
C LYS A 22 -7.36 -15.33 7.50
N THR A 23 -6.09 -14.92 7.50
CA THR A 23 -5.04 -15.57 8.29
C THR A 23 -4.68 -14.82 9.58
N MET A 24 -4.79 -13.49 9.62
CA MET A 24 -4.41 -12.71 10.80
C MET A 24 -5.47 -12.74 11.90
N ARG A 25 -4.99 -12.93 13.14
CA ARG A 25 -5.81 -12.73 14.34
C ARG A 25 -6.02 -11.23 14.58
N SER A 26 -7.18 -10.87 15.15
CA SER A 26 -7.55 -9.51 15.50
C SER A 26 -7.83 -8.53 14.35
N LEU A 27 -7.84 -8.97 13.08
CA LEU A 27 -8.22 -8.12 11.94
C LEU A 27 -9.73 -7.91 11.80
N LYS A 28 -10.55 -8.77 12.44
CA LYS A 28 -12.02 -8.72 12.39
C LYS A 28 -12.66 -7.63 13.27
N LYS A 29 -11.84 -6.71 13.79
CA LYS A 29 -12.31 -5.53 14.53
C LYS A 29 -12.20 -4.34 13.59
N ASP A 30 -13.26 -3.56 13.51
CA ASP A 30 -13.33 -2.41 12.60
C ASP A 30 -12.26 -1.35 12.91
N ASP A 31 -11.93 -1.19 14.20
CA ASP A 31 -10.92 -0.24 14.70
C ASP A 31 -9.49 -0.81 14.71
N SER A 32 -9.19 -1.74 13.80
CA SER A 32 -7.86 -2.35 13.74
C SER A 32 -6.88 -1.45 12.99
N PRO A 33 -5.78 -0.99 13.61
CA PRO A 33 -4.76 -0.17 12.93
C PRO A 33 -4.02 -0.95 11.83
N ILE A 34 -4.21 -2.27 11.77
CA ILE A 34 -3.55 -3.16 10.82
C ILE A 34 -4.00 -2.86 9.38
N ILE A 35 -5.28 -2.55 9.16
CA ILE A 35 -5.78 -2.24 7.81
C ILE A 35 -5.12 -0.96 7.28
N THR A 36 -5.10 0.09 8.10
CA THR A 36 -4.42 1.35 7.79
C THR A 36 -2.91 1.13 7.59
N GLY A 37 -2.27 0.32 8.44
CA GLY A 37 -0.86 -0.05 8.28
C GLY A 37 -0.56 -0.76 6.96
N MET A 38 -1.44 -1.67 6.51
CA MET A 38 -1.31 -2.34 5.21
C MET A 38 -1.42 -1.36 4.05
N GLN A 39 -2.34 -0.39 4.12
CA GLN A 39 -2.47 0.66 3.10
C GLN A 39 -1.20 1.52 3.02
N ILE A 40 -0.68 1.96 4.17
CA ILE A 40 0.58 2.74 4.23
C ILE A 40 1.73 1.95 3.62
N HIS A 41 1.87 0.67 4.00
CA HIS A 41 2.91 -0.20 3.47
C HIS A 41 2.79 -0.39 1.95
N HIS A 42 1.58 -0.63 1.43
CA HIS A 42 1.35 -0.82 -0.01
C HIS A 42 1.67 0.44 -0.82
N ASN A 43 1.29 1.61 -0.31
CA ASN A 43 1.38 2.88 -1.02
C ASN A 43 2.78 3.50 -0.99
N TYR A 44 3.49 3.40 0.13
CA TYR A 44 4.70 4.20 0.37
C TYR A 44 6.00 3.38 0.45
N ILE A 45 5.91 2.06 0.62
CA ILE A 45 7.07 1.24 1.03
C ILE A 45 7.30 0.09 0.07
N ARG A 46 6.24 -0.63 -0.27
CA ARG A 46 6.33 -1.77 -1.18
C ARG A 46 6.48 -1.28 -2.61
N ASN A 47 7.57 -1.72 -3.24
CA ASN A 47 7.79 -1.53 -4.67
C ASN A 47 6.94 -2.52 -5.47
N HIS A 48 6.40 -2.08 -6.60
CA HIS A 48 5.57 -2.94 -7.45
C HIS A 48 6.16 -3.06 -8.85
N MET A 49 6.40 -4.30 -9.28
CA MET A 49 6.92 -4.61 -10.62
C MET A 49 6.07 -4.04 -11.75
N GLY A 50 4.76 -3.88 -11.55
CA GLY A 50 3.83 -3.34 -12.56
C GLY A 50 3.91 -1.83 -12.77
N ILE A 51 4.73 -1.13 -11.99
CA ILE A 51 5.01 0.31 -12.08
C ILE A 51 6.52 0.54 -11.95
N ASP A 52 7.31 -0.17 -12.76
CA ASP A 52 8.77 0.05 -12.88
C ASP A 52 9.55 -0.05 -11.55
N ASN A 53 9.08 -0.87 -10.60
CA ASN A 53 9.61 -0.97 -9.23
C ASN A 53 9.45 0.29 -8.36
N ASP A 54 8.61 1.22 -8.77
CA ASP A 54 8.21 2.35 -7.93
C ASP A 54 7.12 1.95 -6.94
N THR A 55 6.93 2.81 -5.94
CA THR A 55 5.75 2.76 -5.08
C THR A 55 4.59 3.54 -5.72
N PRO A 56 3.33 3.22 -5.39
CA PRO A 56 2.19 4.00 -5.87
C PRO A 56 2.29 5.49 -5.52
N ALA A 57 2.84 5.80 -4.34
CA ALA A 57 3.11 7.17 -3.91
C ALA A 57 4.16 7.87 -4.80
N ASP A 58 5.25 7.19 -5.14
CA ASP A 58 6.28 7.73 -6.03
C ASP A 58 5.70 8.06 -7.42
N ARG A 59 4.87 7.18 -7.98
CA ARG A 59 4.16 7.42 -9.25
C ARG A 59 3.13 8.54 -9.15
N ALA A 60 2.52 8.73 -7.99
CA ALA A 60 1.64 9.85 -7.71
C ALA A 60 2.40 11.17 -7.47
N GLY A 61 3.74 11.17 -7.48
CA GLY A 61 4.58 12.34 -7.24
C GLY A 61 4.85 12.63 -5.77
N ILE A 62 4.41 11.78 -4.85
CA ILE A 62 4.66 11.89 -3.41
C ILE A 62 5.97 11.18 -3.10
N LYS A 63 7.06 11.95 -3.07
CA LYS A 63 8.40 11.41 -2.83
C LYS A 63 8.75 11.41 -1.34
N ILE A 64 9.22 10.27 -0.86
CA ILE A 64 9.77 10.13 0.49
C ILE A 64 11.29 10.22 0.38
N ASN A 65 11.84 11.39 0.67
CA ASN A 65 13.27 11.66 0.56
C ASN A 65 13.98 11.26 1.86
N GLY A 66 14.30 9.97 2.00
CA GLY A 66 15.11 9.48 3.10
C GLY A 66 15.58 8.05 2.90
N ASN A 67 16.78 7.74 3.40
CA ASN A 67 17.36 6.39 3.28
C ASN A 67 16.51 5.32 3.96
N ASN A 68 15.78 5.70 5.02
CA ASN A 68 14.81 4.84 5.69
C ASN A 68 13.40 5.40 5.50
N LYS A 69 12.65 4.79 4.57
CA LYS A 69 11.28 5.20 4.24
C LYS A 69 10.35 5.18 5.46
N TRP A 70 10.45 4.17 6.32
CA TRP A 70 9.63 4.07 7.55
C TRP A 70 9.90 5.21 8.52
N LEU A 71 11.18 5.47 8.82
CA LEU A 71 11.55 6.55 9.74
C LEU A 71 11.11 7.91 9.21
N THR A 72 11.32 8.14 7.92
CA THR A 72 10.97 9.40 7.26
C THR A 72 9.45 9.64 7.31
N LEU A 73 8.64 8.61 7.07
CA LEU A 73 7.18 8.69 7.20
C LEU A 73 6.74 9.07 8.62
N ILE A 74 7.33 8.44 9.63
CA ILE A 74 7.01 8.71 11.04
C ILE A 74 7.39 10.16 11.40
N GLN A 75 8.58 10.61 11.00
CA GLN A 75 9.04 11.97 11.23
C GLN A 75 8.13 13.01 10.55
N ASN A 76 7.73 12.76 9.31
CA ASN A 76 6.81 13.65 8.58
C ASN A 76 5.41 13.70 9.21
N ALA A 77 4.97 12.63 9.88
CA ALA A 77 3.69 12.56 10.57
C ALA A 77 3.71 13.10 12.01
N SER A 78 4.90 13.33 12.60
CA SER A 78 5.07 13.78 13.99
C SER A 78 4.85 15.30 14.18
N VAL A 79 4.14 15.93 13.23
CA VAL A 79 3.82 17.36 13.24
C VAL A 79 2.59 17.64 14.10
#